data_AF-A0A4Q5Z9U5-F1
#
_entry.id   AF-A0A4Q5Z9U5-F1
#
_cell.length_a   1.000
_cell.length_b   1.000
_cell.length_c   1.000
_cell.angle_alpha   90.00
_cell.angle_beta   90.00
_cell.angle_gamma   90.00
#
_symmetry.space_group_name_H-M   'P 1'
#
loop_
_entity.id
_entity.type
_entity.pdbx_description
1 polymer ?
#
loop_
_entity_poly.entity_id
_entity_poly.type
_entity_poly.pdbx_seq_one_letter_code
_entity_poly.pdbx_strand_id
1 'polypeptide(L)'
;VNMYYTLDGSEPDSSSLVYKGQLVITDSGTLKVIAMRSGWLPSKIQSFHFEKASLRFTYAKLDERPDKRYEAKFDSSLIDLAKGSPDPSDGNYLGYYGNNMNAMIGFDTPVMINSVTVSCLVKHNSMILSPVLAELWISDDSGKPIQRIASVSSQNKTFVKEGFKQKIILKFPKQKIKYLKLKLVNPGKTPATHESRGAKSWIFIDEIVPDLIQRVSGSSG
;
A
#
# COMPACT_ATOMS: atom_id res chain seq x y z
N VAL A 1 -23.97 19.54 18.39
CA VAL A 1 -23.82 18.36 17.51
C VAL A 1 -22.82 17.46 18.21
N ASN A 2 -23.15 16.20 18.43
CA ASN A 2 -22.24 15.23 19.02
C ASN A 2 -21.78 14.26 17.93
N MET A 3 -20.52 13.84 17.99
CA MET A 3 -19.98 12.80 17.11
C MET A 3 -19.76 11.54 17.92
N TYR A 4 -20.25 10.42 17.40
CA TYR A 4 -20.15 9.10 18.01
C TYR A 4 -19.32 8.20 17.11
N TYR A 5 -18.52 7.32 17.71
CA TYR A 5 -17.61 6.47 16.95
C TYR A 5 -17.39 5.09 17.56
N THR A 6 -16.91 4.18 16.71
CA THR A 6 -16.46 2.82 17.03
C THR A 6 -15.12 2.57 16.33
N LEU A 7 -14.28 1.67 16.86
CA LEU A 7 -12.96 1.34 16.30
C LEU A 7 -12.87 -0.11 15.77
N ASP A 8 -13.87 -0.93 16.08
CA ASP A 8 -13.94 -2.35 15.71
C ASP A 8 -14.62 -2.56 14.34
N GLY A 9 -15.32 -1.55 13.83
CA GLY A 9 -16.08 -1.55 12.59
C GLY A 9 -17.60 -1.73 12.75
N SER A 10 -18.11 -1.83 13.98
CA SER A 10 -19.56 -1.80 14.27
C SER A 10 -20.17 -0.43 13.92
N GLU A 11 -21.45 -0.36 13.59
CA GLU A 11 -22.10 0.93 13.28
C GLU A 11 -22.27 1.77 14.55
N PRO A 12 -21.80 3.02 14.58
CA PRO A 12 -21.96 3.87 15.75
C PRO A 12 -23.40 4.40 15.85
N ASP A 13 -23.87 4.51 17.07
CA ASP A 13 -25.17 5.11 17.43
C ASP A 13 -25.02 6.06 18.64
N SER A 14 -26.15 6.50 19.21
CA SER A 14 -26.15 7.40 20.37
C SER A 14 -25.59 6.79 21.67
N SER A 15 -25.39 5.47 21.71
CA SER A 15 -24.79 4.74 22.84
C SER A 15 -23.28 4.52 22.69
N SER A 16 -22.73 4.80 21.50
CA SER A 16 -21.31 4.60 21.19
C SER A 16 -20.40 5.65 21.84
N LEU A 17 -19.08 5.49 21.68
CA LEU A 17 -18.10 6.41 22.26
C LEU A 17 -18.25 7.82 21.68
N VAL A 18 -18.28 8.84 22.53
CA VAL A 18 -18.37 10.24 22.10
C VAL A 18 -16.98 10.79 21.80
N TYR A 19 -16.81 11.39 20.62
CA TYR A 19 -15.58 12.08 20.25
C TYR A 19 -15.40 13.36 21.08
N LYS A 20 -14.27 13.46 21.80
CA LYS A 20 -13.95 14.60 22.69
C LYS A 20 -12.67 15.35 22.32
N GLY A 21 -12.00 14.97 21.23
CA GLY A 21 -10.71 15.52 20.84
C GLY A 21 -9.84 14.47 20.17
N GLN A 22 -8.52 14.62 20.24
CA GLN A 22 -7.57 13.73 19.57
C GLN A 22 -7.81 12.25 19.90
N LEU A 23 -7.90 11.42 18.85
CA LEU A 23 -7.98 9.97 18.97
C LEU A 23 -6.58 9.37 18.74
N VAL A 24 -6.15 8.52 19.67
CA VAL A 24 -4.95 7.69 19.51
C VAL A 24 -5.40 6.28 19.15
N ILE A 25 -5.09 5.85 17.92
CA ILE A 25 -5.41 4.49 17.45
C ILE A 25 -4.11 3.68 17.49
N THR A 26 -4.06 2.68 18.36
CA THR A 26 -2.85 1.88 18.62
C THR A 26 -2.78 0.61 17.80
N ASP A 27 -3.89 0.20 17.19
CA ASP A 27 -4.05 -1.10 16.52
C ASP A 27 -4.81 -0.97 15.21
N SER A 28 -4.59 -1.94 14.31
CA SER A 28 -5.32 -2.02 13.05
C SER A 28 -6.83 -2.12 13.33
N GLY A 29 -7.65 -1.36 12.61
CA GLY A 29 -9.07 -1.29 12.88
C GLY A 29 -9.86 -0.48 11.86
N THR A 30 -11.16 -0.35 12.12
CA THR A 30 -12.05 0.48 11.30
C THR A 30 -12.71 1.50 12.21
N LEU A 31 -12.35 2.76 12.04
CA LEU A 31 -13.07 3.87 12.65
C LEU A 31 -14.35 4.11 11.86
N LYS A 32 -15.50 3.99 12.50
CA LYS A 32 -16.76 4.52 11.95
C LYS A 32 -17.21 5.71 12.78
N VAL A 33 -17.70 6.77 12.14
CA VAL A 33 -18.13 8.01 12.80
C VAL A 33 -19.50 8.44 12.28
N ILE A 34 -20.39 8.86 13.19
CA ILE A 34 -21.68 9.48 12.88
C ILE A 34 -21.87 10.77 13.69
N ALA A 35 -22.45 11.79 13.07
CA ALA A 35 -22.82 13.04 13.73
C ALA A 35 -24.32 13.07 14.01
N MET A 36 -24.70 13.45 15.22
CA MET A 36 -26.10 13.55 15.66
C MET A 36 -26.39 14.89 16.36
N ARG A 37 -27.61 15.39 16.19
CA ARG A 37 -28.16 16.57 16.88
C ARG A 37 -29.63 16.32 17.17
N SER A 38 -30.08 16.65 18.38
CA SER A 38 -31.50 16.53 18.76
C SER A 38 -32.39 17.29 17.78
N GLY A 39 -33.45 16.64 17.29
CA GLY A 39 -34.39 17.19 16.30
C GLY A 39 -33.91 17.11 14.84
N TRP A 40 -32.78 16.47 14.55
CA TRP A 40 -32.21 16.35 13.20
C TRP A 40 -31.98 14.87 12.84
N LEU A 41 -32.05 14.56 11.55
CA LEU A 41 -31.60 13.26 11.06
C LEU A 41 -30.08 13.10 11.28
N PRO A 42 -29.60 11.91 11.67
CA PRO A 42 -28.16 11.62 11.74
C PRO A 42 -27.46 11.83 10.39
N SER A 43 -26.16 12.12 10.43
CA SER A 43 -25.34 12.14 9.22
C SER A 43 -25.20 10.73 8.62
N LYS A 44 -24.68 10.67 7.39
CA LYS A 44 -24.12 9.40 6.87
C LYS A 44 -22.95 8.97 7.77
N ILE A 45 -22.78 7.66 7.93
CA ILE A 45 -21.62 7.08 8.61
C ILE A 45 -20.41 7.24 7.70
N GLN A 46 -19.33 7.80 8.26
CA GLN A 46 -18.02 7.83 7.62
C GLN A 46 -17.20 6.65 8.14
N SER A 47 -16.44 5.98 7.27
CA SER A 47 -15.66 4.78 7.59
C SER A 47 -14.22 4.95 7.15
N PHE A 48 -13.28 4.70 8.06
CA PHE A 48 -11.85 4.84 7.84
C PHE A 48 -11.12 3.57 8.30
N HIS A 49 -10.23 3.03 7.47
CA HIS A 49 -9.46 1.82 7.77
C HIS A 49 -8.02 2.18 8.16
N PHE A 50 -7.55 1.61 9.27
CA PHE A 50 -6.21 1.81 9.78
C PHE A 50 -5.48 0.49 9.90
N GLU A 51 -4.18 0.53 9.65
CA GLU A 51 -3.32 -0.63 9.78
C GLU A 51 -2.07 -0.22 10.55
N LYS A 52 -1.78 -0.97 11.61
CA LYS A 52 -0.61 -0.76 12.44
C LYS A 52 0.64 -1.21 11.68
N ALA A 53 1.52 -0.25 11.42
CA ALA A 53 2.90 -0.50 11.06
C ALA A 53 3.75 -0.40 12.33
N SER A 54 4.19 -1.55 12.86
CA SER A 54 5.07 -1.57 14.05
C SER A 54 6.51 -1.21 13.72
N LEU A 55 6.85 -1.20 12.43
CA LEU A 55 8.16 -0.88 11.90
C LEU A 55 7.99 0.01 10.66
N ARG A 56 9.01 0.82 10.38
CA ARG A 56 9.14 1.60 9.14
C ARG A 56 10.57 1.53 8.65
N PHE A 57 10.76 1.48 7.34
CA PHE A 57 12.07 1.74 6.76
C PHE A 57 12.46 3.20 7.03
N THR A 58 13.76 3.46 7.17
CA THR A 58 14.32 4.80 7.38
C THR A 58 15.09 5.30 6.16
N TYR A 59 15.34 4.41 5.20
CA TYR A 59 16.05 4.70 3.96
C TYR A 59 15.27 4.12 2.78
N ALA A 60 15.15 4.93 1.73
CA ALA A 60 14.67 4.52 0.42
C ALA A 60 15.45 5.29 -0.65
N LYS A 61 15.72 4.63 -1.78
CA LYS A 61 16.32 5.24 -2.97
C LYS A 61 15.84 4.53 -4.22
N LEU A 62 15.21 5.26 -5.12
CA LEU A 62 14.81 4.76 -6.43
C LEU A 62 16.03 4.63 -7.33
N ASP A 63 16.10 3.53 -8.09
CA ASP A 63 17.16 3.35 -9.09
C ASP A 63 16.90 4.21 -10.34
N GLU A 64 15.63 4.31 -10.71
CA GLU A 64 15.14 5.02 -11.88
C GLU A 64 14.08 6.01 -11.46
N ARG A 65 14.01 7.15 -12.15
CA ARG A 65 12.96 8.13 -11.88
C ARG A 65 11.60 7.59 -12.33
N PRO A 66 10.53 7.87 -11.57
CA PRO A 66 9.16 7.67 -12.04
C PRO A 66 8.87 8.57 -13.24
N ASP A 67 7.77 8.31 -13.94
CA ASP A 67 7.29 9.18 -15.00
C ASP A 67 6.89 10.54 -14.42
N LYS A 68 7.26 11.64 -15.10
CA LYS A 68 6.99 13.03 -14.67
C LYS A 68 5.54 13.36 -14.33
N ARG A 69 4.60 12.55 -14.84
CA ARG A 69 3.16 12.71 -14.55
C ARG A 69 2.78 12.23 -13.16
N TYR A 70 3.60 11.36 -12.55
CA TYR A 70 3.32 10.65 -11.30
C TYR A 70 4.63 10.43 -10.51
N GLU A 71 5.27 11.51 -10.07
CA GLU A 71 6.55 11.46 -9.34
C GLU A 71 6.39 11.48 -7.81
N ALA A 72 5.17 11.75 -7.31
CA ALA A 72 4.87 11.95 -5.89
C ALA A 72 5.97 12.75 -5.16
N LYS A 73 6.52 12.22 -4.07
CA LYS A 73 7.67 12.78 -3.32
C LYS A 73 8.96 11.99 -3.59
N PHE A 74 9.07 11.37 -4.77
CA PHE A 74 10.21 10.53 -5.14
C PHE A 74 10.49 9.42 -4.11
N ASP A 75 11.73 9.29 -3.64
CA ASP A 75 12.19 8.24 -2.76
C ASP A 75 11.35 8.13 -1.47
N SER A 76 10.98 9.27 -0.86
CA SER A 76 10.26 9.26 0.42
C SER A 76 8.84 8.72 0.29
N SER A 77 8.23 8.77 -0.89
CA SER A 77 6.91 8.18 -1.12
C SER A 77 6.88 6.68 -0.93
N LEU A 78 8.02 5.99 -0.88
CA LEU A 78 8.01 4.56 -0.58
C LEU A 78 7.81 4.24 0.90
N ILE A 79 7.99 5.21 1.80
CA ILE A 79 8.17 4.95 3.24
C ILE A 79 7.55 6.04 4.13
N ASP A 80 6.66 6.89 3.60
CA ASP A 80 6.08 8.02 4.34
C ASP A 80 4.74 7.70 5.03
N LEU A 81 4.27 6.45 4.93
CA LEU A 81 2.99 5.96 5.44
C LEU A 81 1.77 6.67 4.80
N ALA A 82 1.95 7.39 3.69
CA ALA A 82 0.87 8.09 2.99
C ALA A 82 0.21 7.18 1.95
N LYS A 83 -0.92 6.58 2.34
CA LYS A 83 -1.68 5.71 1.41
C LYS A 83 -2.33 6.53 0.31
N GLY A 84 -2.09 6.13 -0.94
CA GLY A 84 -2.82 6.68 -2.08
C GLY A 84 -4.31 6.30 -2.09
N SER A 85 -5.11 7.06 -2.82
CA SER A 85 -6.54 6.86 -3.03
C SER A 85 -6.81 6.03 -4.29
N PRO A 86 -8.05 5.58 -4.55
CA PRO A 86 -8.42 4.97 -5.83
C PRO A 86 -8.23 5.89 -7.07
N ASP A 87 -8.06 7.20 -6.87
CA ASP A 87 -7.67 8.13 -7.92
C ASP A 87 -6.13 8.20 -8.04
N PRO A 88 -5.54 7.77 -9.17
CA PRO A 88 -4.10 7.85 -9.38
C PRO A 88 -3.54 9.29 -9.41
N SER A 89 -4.40 10.30 -9.54
CA SER A 89 -4.03 11.72 -9.65
C SER A 89 -3.88 12.42 -8.30
N ASP A 90 -4.04 11.69 -7.20
CA ASP A 90 -4.01 12.25 -5.83
C ASP A 90 -2.62 12.69 -5.35
N GLY A 91 -1.58 12.45 -6.15
CA GLY A 91 -0.20 12.86 -5.88
C GLY A 91 0.57 11.90 -4.96
N ASN A 92 0.01 10.75 -4.58
CA ASN A 92 0.65 9.80 -3.65
C ASN A 92 1.33 8.60 -4.33
N TYR A 93 1.30 8.54 -5.67
CA TYR A 93 1.82 7.39 -6.41
C TYR A 93 3.08 7.71 -7.21
N LEU A 94 4.02 6.77 -7.17
CA LEU A 94 5.11 6.65 -8.13
C LEU A 94 4.64 5.80 -9.31
N GLY A 95 4.54 6.41 -10.49
CA GLY A 95 4.06 5.75 -11.70
C GLY A 95 5.17 5.40 -12.69
N TYR A 96 5.21 4.15 -13.18
CA TYR A 96 6.18 3.70 -14.18
C TYR A 96 5.46 3.19 -15.43
N TYR A 97 5.75 3.78 -16.59
CA TYR A 97 5.05 3.51 -17.86
C TYR A 97 5.85 2.56 -18.78
N GLY A 98 5.55 1.27 -18.70
CA GLY A 98 6.25 0.20 -19.42
C GLY A 98 7.62 -0.17 -18.84
N ASN A 99 8.13 0.62 -17.89
CA ASN A 99 9.38 0.36 -17.19
C ASN A 99 9.13 -0.35 -15.85
N ASN A 100 10.14 -1.08 -15.38
CA ASN A 100 10.14 -1.68 -14.05
C ASN A 100 10.35 -0.60 -12.98
N MET A 101 10.07 -0.95 -11.72
CA MET A 101 10.47 -0.14 -10.57
C MET A 101 11.46 -0.94 -9.75
N ASN A 102 12.62 -0.35 -9.48
CA ASN A 102 13.62 -0.91 -8.56
C ASN A 102 13.97 0.13 -7.51
N ALA A 103 14.15 -0.31 -6.27
CA ALA A 103 14.52 0.57 -5.18
C ALA A 103 15.41 -0.16 -4.19
N MET A 104 16.32 0.60 -3.58
CA MET A 104 16.99 0.20 -2.35
C MET A 104 16.17 0.73 -1.17
N ILE A 105 15.86 -0.13 -0.22
CA ILE A 105 15.15 0.23 1.02
C ILE A 105 15.91 -0.33 2.21
N GLY A 106 15.78 0.29 3.38
CA GLY A 106 16.53 -0.17 4.55
C GLY A 106 16.28 0.59 5.83
N PHE A 107 17.12 0.26 6.81
CA PHE A 107 17.12 0.80 8.15
C PHE A 107 18.50 1.38 8.48
N ASP A 108 18.54 2.36 9.38
CA ASP A 108 19.80 2.96 9.85
C ASP A 108 20.65 1.91 10.59
N THR A 109 19.98 1.01 11.32
CA THR A 109 20.58 -0.14 12.03
C THR A 109 19.87 -1.44 11.63
N PRO A 110 20.55 -2.60 11.61
CA PRO A 110 19.91 -3.86 11.27
C PRO A 110 18.67 -4.20 12.13
N VAL A 111 17.54 -4.51 11.51
CA VAL A 111 16.26 -4.84 12.17
C VAL A 111 15.84 -6.27 11.85
N MET A 112 15.28 -7.00 12.83
CA MET A 112 14.72 -8.33 12.63
C MET A 112 13.32 -8.23 11.99
N ILE A 113 13.18 -8.65 10.74
CA ILE A 113 11.90 -8.69 10.01
C ILE A 113 11.69 -10.04 9.31
N ASN A 114 10.48 -10.34 8.89
CA ASN A 114 10.16 -11.57 8.13
C ASN A 114 9.26 -11.31 6.91
N SER A 115 8.83 -10.07 6.70
CA SER A 115 8.04 -9.72 5.54
C SER A 115 8.22 -8.27 5.10
N VAL A 116 7.99 -8.05 3.81
CA VAL A 116 7.85 -6.72 3.21
C VAL A 116 6.55 -6.69 2.42
N THR A 117 5.71 -5.69 2.68
CA THR A 117 4.47 -5.46 1.95
C THR A 117 4.63 -4.27 1.04
N VAL A 118 4.40 -4.46 -0.26
CA VAL A 118 4.32 -3.40 -1.26
C VAL A 118 2.86 -3.11 -1.54
N SER A 119 2.46 -1.85 -1.41
CA SER A 119 1.12 -1.37 -1.78
C SER A 119 1.14 -0.82 -3.20
N CYS A 120 0.19 -1.27 -4.01
CA CYS A 120 0.03 -0.88 -5.39
C CYS A 120 -1.42 -0.46 -5.69
N LEU A 121 -1.61 0.43 -6.66
CA LEU A 121 -2.91 0.65 -7.28
C LEU A 121 -3.09 -0.30 -8.47
N VAL A 122 -4.26 -0.93 -8.57
CA VAL A 122 -4.69 -1.66 -9.76
C VAL A 122 -5.97 -1.04 -10.27
N LYS A 123 -5.96 -0.62 -11.53
CA LYS A 123 -7.06 0.05 -12.21
C LYS A 123 -6.91 -0.18 -13.72
N HIS A 124 -7.47 -1.28 -14.21
CA HIS A 124 -7.21 -1.74 -15.57
C HIS A 124 -7.74 -0.74 -16.61
N ASN A 125 -8.91 -0.10 -16.42
CA ASN A 125 -9.40 0.91 -17.37
C ASN A 125 -8.47 2.13 -17.56
N SER A 126 -7.56 2.37 -16.61
CA SER A 126 -6.49 3.39 -16.71
C SER A 126 -5.13 2.80 -17.10
N MET A 127 -5.11 1.56 -17.58
CA MET A 127 -3.92 0.77 -17.91
C MET A 127 -2.97 0.54 -16.72
N ILE A 128 -3.46 0.68 -15.48
CA ILE A 128 -2.68 0.46 -14.26
C ILE A 128 -2.81 -1.00 -13.85
N LEU A 129 -1.72 -1.75 -14.03
CA LEU A 129 -1.66 -3.18 -13.78
C LEU A 129 -0.85 -3.49 -12.53
N SER A 130 -1.02 -4.70 -12.01
CA SER A 130 -0.11 -5.25 -11.02
C SER A 130 1.25 -5.55 -11.65
N PRO A 131 2.37 -5.34 -10.94
CA PRO A 131 3.64 -5.97 -11.29
C PRO A 131 3.45 -7.49 -11.53
N VAL A 132 4.12 -8.07 -12.53
CA VAL A 132 4.05 -9.52 -12.79
C VAL A 132 4.99 -10.33 -11.89
N LEU A 133 6.01 -9.67 -11.34
CA LEU A 133 6.99 -10.25 -10.44
C LEU A 133 7.45 -9.18 -9.44
N ALA A 134 7.49 -9.54 -8.17
CA ALA A 134 8.20 -8.81 -7.13
C ALA A 134 9.31 -9.70 -6.58
N GLU A 135 10.52 -9.19 -6.46
CA GLU A 135 11.65 -9.87 -5.83
C GLU A 135 12.28 -9.01 -4.75
N LEU A 136 12.71 -9.66 -3.68
CA LEU A 136 13.43 -9.04 -2.59
C LEU A 136 14.80 -9.69 -2.43
N TRP A 137 15.83 -8.86 -2.38
CA TRP A 137 17.21 -9.30 -2.20
C TRP A 137 17.84 -8.57 -1.02
N ILE A 138 18.67 -9.26 -0.24
CA ILE A 138 19.65 -8.60 0.63
C ILE A 138 20.64 -7.88 -0.28
N SER A 139 21.00 -6.64 0.07
CA SER A 139 22.01 -5.86 -0.64
C SER A 139 23.12 -5.37 0.28
N ASP A 140 24.25 -5.00 -0.31
CA ASP A 140 25.25 -4.18 0.39
C ASP A 140 24.81 -2.70 0.48
N ASP A 141 25.65 -1.89 1.12
CA ASP A 141 25.46 -0.46 1.33
C ASP A 141 25.46 0.35 0.01
N SER A 142 25.92 -0.21 -1.11
CA SER A 142 25.83 0.40 -2.44
C SER A 142 24.50 0.09 -3.15
N GLY A 143 23.71 -0.83 -2.60
CA GLY A 143 22.48 -1.33 -3.21
C GLY A 143 22.70 -2.46 -4.21
N LYS A 144 23.90 -3.06 -4.25
CA LYS A 144 24.18 -4.25 -5.07
C LYS A 144 23.50 -5.47 -4.44
N PRO A 145 22.66 -6.22 -5.18
CA PRO A 145 22.02 -7.42 -4.66
C PRO A 145 23.05 -8.53 -4.40
N ILE A 146 22.94 -9.19 -3.24
CA ILE A 146 23.81 -10.28 -2.79
C ILE A 146 23.04 -11.60 -2.82
N GLN A 147 21.84 -11.63 -2.22
CA GLN A 147 21.06 -12.86 -2.05
C GLN A 147 19.57 -12.58 -2.18
N ARG A 148 18.88 -13.32 -3.04
CA ARG A 148 17.41 -13.26 -3.12
C ARG A 148 16.80 -13.98 -1.92
N ILE A 149 15.91 -13.32 -1.20
CA ILE A 149 15.26 -13.87 -0.01
C ILE A 149 13.75 -14.09 -0.18
N ALA A 150 13.12 -13.42 -1.14
CA ALA A 150 11.71 -13.61 -1.44
C ALA A 150 11.39 -13.30 -2.91
N SER A 151 10.33 -13.93 -3.41
CA SER A 151 9.78 -13.68 -4.74
C SER A 151 8.29 -13.99 -4.75
N VAL A 152 7.50 -13.14 -5.41
CA VAL A 152 6.06 -13.33 -5.63
C VAL A 152 5.78 -13.01 -7.09
N SER A 153 5.16 -13.95 -7.80
CA SER A 153 4.57 -13.68 -9.11
C SER A 153 3.09 -13.39 -8.96
N SER A 154 2.60 -12.45 -9.76
CA SER A 154 1.18 -12.08 -9.79
C SER A 154 0.64 -12.23 -11.19
N GLN A 155 -0.57 -12.77 -11.28
CA GLN A 155 -1.37 -12.79 -12.49
C GLN A 155 -2.76 -12.27 -12.14
N ASN A 156 -3.07 -11.05 -12.55
CA ASN A 156 -4.45 -10.57 -12.47
C ASN A 156 -5.25 -11.19 -13.61
N LYS A 157 -6.07 -12.20 -13.29
CA LYS A 157 -6.92 -12.87 -14.28
C LYS A 157 -8.23 -12.11 -14.54
N THR A 158 -8.71 -11.37 -13.56
CA THR A 158 -9.98 -10.64 -13.63
C THR A 158 -9.76 -9.19 -14.00
N PHE A 159 -10.57 -8.66 -14.91
CA PHE A 159 -10.55 -7.24 -15.26
C PHE A 159 -11.10 -6.40 -14.10
N VAL A 160 -10.42 -5.30 -13.76
CA VAL A 160 -10.81 -4.42 -12.66
C VAL A 160 -10.99 -3.00 -13.17
N LYS A 161 -12.26 -2.57 -13.22
CA LYS A 161 -12.65 -1.23 -13.69
C LYS A 161 -12.36 -0.15 -12.65
N GLU A 162 -12.82 -0.36 -11.42
CA GLU A 162 -12.64 0.60 -10.33
C GLU A 162 -11.29 0.35 -9.64
N GLY A 163 -10.60 1.44 -9.32
CA GLY A 163 -9.29 1.36 -8.68
C GLY A 163 -9.37 0.72 -7.30
N PHE A 164 -8.48 -0.23 -7.01
CA PHE A 164 -8.34 -0.79 -5.67
C PHE A 164 -6.88 -0.95 -5.28
N LYS A 165 -6.66 -1.05 -3.97
CA LYS A 165 -5.35 -1.31 -3.39
C LYS A 165 -5.04 -2.79 -3.38
N GLN A 166 -3.97 -3.15 -4.08
CA GLN A 166 -3.38 -4.48 -3.99
C GLN A 166 -2.17 -4.44 -3.07
N LYS A 167 -2.02 -5.50 -2.27
CA LYS A 167 -0.83 -5.73 -1.46
C LYS A 167 -0.06 -6.92 -1.98
N ILE A 168 1.20 -6.71 -2.32
CA ILE A 168 2.15 -7.76 -2.66
C ILE A 168 2.99 -8.02 -1.40
N ILE A 169 2.87 -9.23 -0.85
CA ILE A 169 3.49 -9.57 0.44
C ILE A 169 4.62 -10.57 0.19
N LEU A 170 5.86 -10.10 0.37
CA LEU A 170 7.08 -10.88 0.24
C LEU A 170 7.46 -11.43 1.63
N LYS A 171 7.21 -12.73 1.87
CA LYS A 171 7.55 -13.41 3.14
C LYS A 171 8.87 -14.16 3.02
N PHE A 172 9.64 -14.20 4.10
CA PHE A 172 10.93 -14.88 4.19
C PHE A 172 11.24 -15.29 5.65
N PRO A 173 12.20 -16.21 5.90
CA PRO A 173 12.62 -16.54 7.25
C PRO A 173 13.09 -15.30 8.04
N LYS A 174 12.65 -15.18 9.30
CA LYS A 174 12.95 -14.02 10.14
C LYS A 174 14.47 -13.85 10.31
N GLN A 175 14.99 -12.69 9.93
CA GLN A 175 16.44 -12.43 9.94
C GLN A 175 16.74 -10.93 10.08
N LYS A 176 17.98 -10.60 10.43
CA LYS A 176 18.43 -9.20 10.52
C LYS A 176 18.63 -8.64 9.12
N ILE A 177 18.00 -7.51 8.84
CA ILE A 177 18.06 -6.80 7.57
C ILE A 177 18.53 -5.36 7.83
N LYS A 178 19.56 -4.92 7.10
CA LYS A 178 19.95 -3.51 7.03
C LYS A 178 19.48 -2.89 5.72
N TYR A 179 19.84 -3.49 4.58
CA TYR A 179 19.46 -3.04 3.25
C TYR A 179 18.87 -4.16 2.42
N LEU A 180 17.87 -3.78 1.62
CA LEU A 180 17.20 -4.63 0.66
C LEU A 180 17.19 -3.96 -0.70
N LYS A 181 17.30 -4.76 -1.76
CA LYS A 181 16.95 -4.40 -3.12
C LYS A 181 15.57 -4.97 -3.43
N LEU A 182 14.61 -4.10 -3.72
CA LEU A 182 13.29 -4.45 -4.24
C LEU A 182 13.30 -4.29 -5.76
N LYS A 183 12.77 -5.30 -6.46
CA LYS A 183 12.53 -5.27 -7.90
C LYS A 183 11.07 -5.59 -8.18
N LEU A 184 10.40 -4.71 -8.92
CA LEU A 184 9.02 -4.86 -9.39
C LEU A 184 9.01 -4.84 -10.91
N VAL A 185 8.60 -5.95 -11.51
CA VAL A 185 8.56 -6.11 -12.96
C VAL A 185 7.22 -5.66 -13.50
N ASN A 186 7.23 -4.65 -14.36
CA ASN A 186 6.06 -4.18 -15.07
C ASN A 186 5.66 -5.21 -16.14
N PRO A 187 4.36 -5.50 -16.34
CA PRO A 187 3.90 -6.31 -17.47
C PRO A 187 4.36 -5.78 -18.83
N GLY A 188 4.71 -4.49 -18.91
CA GLY A 188 5.19 -3.79 -20.09
C GLY A 188 4.06 -3.36 -21.02
N LYS A 189 3.07 -4.23 -21.25
CA LYS A 189 1.91 -3.97 -22.11
C LYS A 189 0.60 -4.44 -21.48
N THR A 190 -0.50 -3.80 -21.89
CA THR A 190 -1.85 -4.26 -21.59
C THR A 190 -2.15 -5.59 -22.28
N PRO A 191 -2.93 -6.48 -21.63
CA PRO A 191 -3.24 -7.79 -22.17
C PRO A 191 -4.16 -7.71 -23.39
N ALA A 192 -4.26 -8.83 -24.11
CA ALA A 192 -5.20 -9.01 -25.20
C ALA A 192 -6.63 -8.59 -24.81
N THR A 193 -7.12 -9.02 -23.67
CA THR A 193 -8.49 -8.77 -23.21
C THR A 193 -8.79 -7.31 -22.85
N HIS A 194 -7.81 -6.41 -22.96
CA HIS A 194 -7.95 -5.00 -22.65
C HIS A 194 -8.40 -4.17 -23.87
N GLU A 195 -9.21 -3.12 -23.66
CA GLU A 195 -9.65 -2.21 -24.73
C GLU A 195 -8.47 -1.53 -25.43
N SER A 196 -7.51 -1.00 -24.66
CA SER A 196 -6.23 -0.46 -25.14
C SER A 196 -5.17 -1.54 -25.40
N ARG A 197 -5.54 -2.70 -25.96
CA ARG A 197 -4.65 -3.87 -26.17
C ARG A 197 -3.27 -3.48 -26.72
N GLY A 198 -2.20 -4.00 -26.11
CA GLY A 198 -0.82 -3.84 -26.58
C GLY A 198 -0.19 -2.46 -26.30
N ALA A 199 -0.96 -1.50 -25.77
CA ALA A 199 -0.42 -0.25 -25.25
C ALA A 199 0.48 -0.52 -24.04
N LYS A 200 1.42 0.39 -23.74
CA LYS A 200 2.23 0.29 -22.53
C LYS A 200 1.35 0.31 -21.28
N SER A 201 1.73 -0.45 -20.26
CA SER A 201 1.04 -0.48 -18.97
C SER A 201 1.76 0.34 -17.91
N TRP A 202 0.98 0.85 -16.96
CA TRP A 202 1.48 1.46 -15.74
C TRP A 202 1.64 0.40 -14.64
N ILE A 203 2.63 0.59 -13.78
CA ILE A 203 2.60 0.11 -12.40
C ILE A 203 2.68 1.31 -11.47
N PHE A 204 1.88 1.31 -10.40
CA PHE A 204 1.74 2.40 -9.43
C PHE A 204 2.02 1.87 -8.04
N ILE A 205 2.96 2.49 -7.34
CA ILE A 205 3.38 2.14 -5.97
C ILE A 205 3.20 3.36 -5.09
N ASP A 206 2.62 3.17 -3.90
CA ASP A 206 2.46 4.24 -2.91
C ASP A 206 3.13 3.96 -1.57
N GLU A 207 3.43 2.71 -1.22
CA GLU A 207 4.00 2.43 0.12
C GLU A 207 4.72 1.08 0.15
N ILE A 208 5.80 0.99 0.93
CA ILE A 208 6.50 -0.25 1.26
C ILE A 208 6.68 -0.35 2.78
N VAL A 209 6.03 -1.34 3.39
CA VAL A 209 6.02 -1.50 4.85
C VAL A 209 6.64 -2.84 5.29
N PRO A 210 7.62 -2.84 6.21
CA PRO A 210 8.12 -4.07 6.82
C PRO A 210 7.15 -4.58 7.90
N ASP A 211 6.94 -5.90 7.97
CA ASP A 211 6.13 -6.58 9.00
C ASP A 211 4.76 -5.92 9.26
N LEU A 212 4.07 -5.53 8.19
CA LEU A 212 2.74 -4.93 8.28
C LEU A 212 1.76 -5.91 8.95
N ILE A 213 1.10 -5.46 10.01
CA ILE A 213 0.13 -6.28 10.75
C ILE A 213 -1.15 -6.42 9.92
N GLN A 214 -1.41 -7.63 9.47
CA GLN A 214 -2.62 -7.96 8.73
C GLN A 214 -3.74 -8.36 9.70
N ARG A 215 -4.96 -7.93 9.40
CA ARG A 215 -6.15 -8.50 10.03
C ARG A 215 -6.34 -9.90 9.45
N VAL A 216 -6.40 -10.92 10.30
CA VAL A 216 -7.01 -12.19 9.90
C VAL A 216 -8.50 -11.93 9.89
N SER A 217 -9.09 -11.75 8.70
CA SER A 217 -10.54 -11.84 8.58
C SER A 217 -10.91 -13.30 8.79
N GLY A 218 -11.25 -13.66 10.04
CA GLY A 218 -11.95 -14.90 10.29
C GLY A 218 -13.28 -14.83 9.55
N SER A 219 -13.40 -15.57 8.44
CA SER A 219 -14.71 -15.93 7.93
C SER A 219 -15.31 -16.90 8.93
N SER A 220 -16.09 -16.39 9.88
CA SER A 220 -17.07 -17.22 10.57
C SER A 220 -18.12 -17.61 9.53
N GLY A 221 -18.01 -18.84 9.03
CA GLY A 221 -19.13 -19.54 8.40
C GLY A 221 -20.16 -19.97 9.44
#